data_AF-A0A0Q8CCC3-F1
#
_entry.id   AF-A0A0Q8CCC3-F1
#
_cell.length_a   1.000
_cell.length_b   1.000
_cell.length_c   1.000
_cell.angle_alpha   90.00
_cell.angle_beta   90.00
_cell.angle_gamma   90.00
#
_symmetry.space_group_name_H-M   'P 1'
#
loop_
_entity.id
_entity.type
_entity.pdbx_description
1 polymer ?
#
loop_
_entity_poly.entity_id
_entity_poly.type
_entity_poly.pdbx_seq_one_letter_code
_entity_poly.pdbx_strand_id
1 'polypeptide(L)'
;MSTVVEASDANDTETVRLVNGLSCDLPADSPLAKLLKSQRTWVGPDAKERLRILRGAKTVAIVGASPNPARSSFFVGTYLQQSSDYKLYFVNPNATEILGEKAYPDLASLPEVPDIVVVFRRGSDIPSVIDDVVAVGAKTIWVQLGIWNQDAAYYGEARGLTVVMDRCIKVEHARFGGGLHLLGFDTGQISSRRAAVGR
;
A
#
# COMPACT_ATOMS: atom_id res chain seq x y z
N MET A 1 25.63 48.87 -27.30
CA MET A 1 25.30 47.45 -27.52
C MET A 1 26.26 46.61 -26.70
N SER A 2 25.90 46.29 -25.46
CA SER A 2 26.49 45.20 -24.69
C SER A 2 25.46 44.80 -23.66
N THR A 3 24.72 43.73 -23.94
CA THR A 3 24.06 42.97 -22.89
C THR A 3 24.81 41.66 -22.83
N VAL A 4 25.67 41.55 -21.84
CA VAL A 4 26.34 40.31 -21.47
C VAL A 4 25.23 39.38 -21.00
N VAL A 5 24.99 38.31 -21.74
CA VAL A 5 24.23 37.17 -21.24
C VAL A 5 25.20 36.41 -20.33
N GLU A 6 25.05 36.62 -19.03
CA GLU A 6 25.72 35.79 -18.02
C GLU A 6 25.28 34.34 -18.23
N ALA A 7 26.26 33.44 -18.33
CA ALA A 7 26.04 32.01 -18.38
C ALA A 7 25.44 31.58 -17.04
N SER A 8 24.18 31.17 -17.03
CA SER A 8 23.56 30.52 -15.89
C SER A 8 24.31 29.23 -15.58
N ASP A 9 24.75 29.07 -14.33
CA ASP A 9 25.49 27.92 -13.82
C ASP A 9 24.85 26.58 -14.24
N ALA A 10 25.56 25.83 -15.08
CA ALA A 10 25.09 24.60 -15.73
C ALA A 10 25.08 23.36 -14.80
N ASN A 11 24.97 23.55 -13.48
CA ASN A 11 25.14 22.48 -12.49
C ASN A 11 24.04 22.40 -11.42
N ASP A 12 22.93 23.15 -11.56
CA ASP A 12 21.82 23.01 -10.62
C ASP A 12 20.99 21.78 -10.98
N THR A 13 21.30 20.67 -10.31
CA THR A 13 20.57 19.40 -10.44
C THR A 13 19.67 19.19 -9.24
N GLU A 14 18.46 18.71 -9.48
CA GLU A 14 17.53 18.27 -8.44
C GLU A 14 17.40 16.76 -8.44
N THR A 15 17.44 16.15 -7.25
CA THR A 15 17.16 14.73 -7.08
C THR A 15 15.66 14.48 -7.23
N VAL A 16 15.29 13.75 -8.28
CA VAL A 16 13.89 13.43 -8.61
C VAL A 16 13.61 11.97 -8.31
N ARG A 17 12.43 11.68 -7.76
CA ARG A 17 12.02 10.33 -7.37
C ARG A 17 11.06 9.75 -8.42
N LEU A 18 11.52 8.71 -9.11
CA LEU A 18 10.78 8.00 -10.14
C LEU A 18 9.62 7.20 -9.53
N VAL A 19 8.65 6.83 -10.38
CA VAL A 19 7.44 6.07 -10.00
C VAL A 19 7.79 4.70 -9.39
N ASN A 20 8.94 4.13 -9.74
CA ASN A 20 9.47 2.88 -9.20
C ASN A 20 10.25 3.04 -7.88
N GLY A 21 10.34 4.25 -7.33
CA GLY A 21 11.02 4.57 -6.07
C GLY A 21 12.52 4.82 -6.17
N LEU A 22 13.12 4.71 -7.37
CA LEU A 22 14.51 5.09 -7.61
C LEU A 22 14.64 6.62 -7.67
N SER A 23 15.82 7.13 -7.33
CA SER A 23 16.17 8.54 -7.45
C SER A 23 17.19 8.75 -8.55
N CYS A 24 17.06 9.84 -9.30
CA CYS A 24 18.09 10.32 -10.23
C CYS A 24 18.20 11.84 -10.16
N ASP A 25 19.40 12.36 -10.39
CA ASP A 25 19.63 13.80 -10.48
C ASP A 25 19.31 14.26 -11.91
N LEU A 26 18.40 15.21 -12.02
CA LEU A 26 18.02 15.83 -13.30
C LEU A 26 18.28 17.33 -13.23
N PRO A 27 18.59 18.00 -14.36
CA PRO A 27 18.66 19.46 -14.41
C PRO A 27 17.37 20.07 -13.85
N ALA A 28 17.49 21.03 -12.93
CA ALA A 28 16.36 21.64 -12.20
C ALA A 28 15.32 22.30 -13.14
N ASP A 29 15.76 22.77 -14.30
CA ASP A 29 14.94 23.39 -15.32
C ASP A 29 14.22 22.38 -16.25
N SER A 30 14.58 21.10 -16.16
CA SER A 30 14.07 20.07 -17.06
C SER A 30 12.55 19.89 -16.95
N PRO A 31 11.81 19.90 -18.08
CA PRO A 31 10.39 19.53 -18.10
C PRO A 31 10.15 18.13 -17.52
N LEU A 32 11.12 17.23 -17.68
CA LEU A 32 11.07 15.88 -17.15
C LEU A 32 11.22 15.85 -15.63
N ALA A 33 12.07 16.72 -15.06
CA ALA A 33 12.18 16.86 -13.61
C ALA A 33 10.87 17.34 -12.97
N LYS A 34 10.19 18.32 -13.61
CA LYS A 34 8.86 18.79 -13.17
C LYS A 34 7.78 17.72 -13.28
N LEU A 35 7.81 16.91 -14.34
CA LEU A 35 6.85 15.81 -14.55
C LEU A 35 7.08 14.63 -13.59
N LEU A 36 8.34 14.32 -13.30
CA LEU A 36 8.75 13.19 -12.47
C LEU A 36 8.82 13.55 -10.98
N LYS A 37 8.69 14.83 -10.60
CA LYS A 37 8.50 15.25 -9.21
C LYS A 37 7.18 14.69 -8.70
N SER A 38 7.23 13.49 -8.14
CA SER A 38 6.23 13.04 -7.18
C SER A 38 6.14 14.09 -6.07
N GLN A 39 5.01 14.80 -5.97
CA GLN A 39 4.74 15.74 -4.86
C GLN A 39 4.60 15.04 -3.49
N ARG A 40 4.75 13.71 -3.47
CA ARG A 40 4.65 12.90 -2.25
C ARG A 40 5.91 13.10 -1.41
N THR A 41 5.75 13.69 -0.24
CA THR A 41 6.82 13.83 0.75
C THR A 41 6.85 12.67 1.73
N TRP A 42 5.70 12.02 1.96
CA TRP A 42 5.59 10.90 2.87
C TRP A 42 6.31 9.65 2.33
N VAL A 43 7.03 8.97 3.23
CA VAL A 43 7.76 7.74 2.93
C VAL A 43 7.25 6.64 3.85
N GLY A 44 6.53 5.67 3.27
CA GLY A 44 6.07 4.49 3.98
C GLY A 44 7.12 3.39 4.09
N PRO A 45 6.75 2.26 4.71
CA PRO A 45 7.66 1.14 4.95
C PRO A 45 8.19 0.55 3.65
N ASP A 46 9.46 0.15 3.66
CA ASP A 46 10.14 -0.51 2.56
C ASP A 46 9.63 -1.95 2.32
N ALA A 47 10.17 -2.64 1.31
CA ALA A 47 9.73 -4.00 0.99
C ALA A 47 10.00 -5.01 2.13
N LYS A 48 11.10 -4.87 2.87
CA LYS A 48 11.44 -5.78 3.98
C LYS A 48 10.56 -5.50 5.20
N GLU A 49 10.24 -4.24 5.47
CA GLU A 49 9.29 -3.82 6.49
C GLU A 49 7.90 -4.36 6.20
N ARG A 50 7.41 -4.19 4.97
CA ARG A 50 6.13 -4.77 4.55
C ARG A 50 6.10 -6.29 4.67
N LEU A 51 7.20 -6.98 4.34
CA LEU A 51 7.32 -8.43 4.58
C LEU A 51 7.20 -8.78 6.07
N ARG A 52 7.83 -8.00 6.97
CA ARG A 52 7.71 -8.22 8.42
C ARG A 52 6.27 -8.02 8.90
N ILE A 53 5.60 -6.98 8.42
CA ILE A 53 4.18 -6.71 8.71
C ILE A 53 3.31 -7.90 8.28
N LEU A 54 3.46 -8.35 7.03
CA LEU A 54 2.69 -9.47 6.49
C LEU A 54 2.93 -10.77 7.28
N ARG A 55 4.20 -11.13 7.54
CA ARG A 55 4.53 -12.34 8.33
C ARG A 55 4.09 -12.29 9.78
N GLY A 56 3.97 -11.10 10.36
CA GLY A 56 3.53 -10.91 11.74
C GLY A 56 2.01 -11.00 11.93
N ALA A 57 1.24 -10.85 10.85
CA ALA A 57 -0.21 -10.83 10.90
C ALA A 57 -0.81 -12.24 10.83
N LYS A 58 -1.94 -12.41 11.52
CA LYS A 58 -2.80 -13.60 11.43
C LYS A 58 -4.19 -13.25 10.94
N THR A 59 -4.61 -12.01 11.16
CA THR A 59 -5.97 -11.53 10.86
C THR A 59 -5.92 -10.29 9.97
N VAL A 60 -6.79 -10.26 8.96
CA VAL A 60 -6.87 -9.14 8.00
C VAL A 60 -8.32 -8.73 7.81
N ALA A 61 -8.63 -7.47 8.10
CA ALA A 61 -9.94 -6.89 7.80
C ALA A 61 -9.89 -6.09 6.49
N ILE A 62 -10.84 -6.32 5.58
CA ILE A 62 -10.93 -5.64 4.29
C ILE A 62 -12.10 -4.65 4.33
N VAL A 63 -11.78 -3.38 4.54
CA VAL A 63 -12.72 -2.25 4.52
C VAL A 63 -13.03 -1.82 3.10
N GLY A 64 -14.32 -1.77 2.75
CA GLY A 64 -14.75 -1.56 1.37
C GLY A 64 -14.71 -2.84 0.52
N ALA A 65 -14.79 -4.00 1.18
CA ALA A 65 -15.00 -5.27 0.51
C ALA A 65 -16.29 -5.23 -0.32
N SER A 66 -16.30 -5.85 -1.50
CA SER A 66 -17.48 -5.90 -2.36
C SER A 66 -17.75 -7.33 -2.81
N PRO A 67 -19.01 -7.80 -2.85
CA PRO A 67 -19.35 -9.09 -3.43
C PRO A 67 -19.31 -9.09 -4.97
N ASN A 68 -19.13 -7.93 -5.61
CA ASN A 68 -19.10 -7.82 -7.07
C ASN A 68 -17.74 -8.28 -7.61
N PRO A 69 -17.69 -9.33 -8.46
CA PRO A 69 -16.44 -9.85 -9.03
C PRO A 69 -15.64 -8.85 -9.86
N ALA A 70 -16.27 -7.80 -10.40
CA ALA A 70 -15.57 -6.76 -11.15
C ALA A 70 -14.74 -5.81 -10.26
N ARG A 71 -14.91 -5.87 -8.93
CA ARG A 71 -14.23 -4.97 -7.99
C ARG A 71 -12.89 -5.54 -7.55
N SER A 72 -11.87 -4.70 -7.49
CA SER A 72 -10.53 -5.10 -7.05
C SER A 72 -10.51 -5.72 -5.65
N SER A 73 -11.40 -5.29 -4.76
CA SER A 73 -11.50 -5.87 -3.41
C SER A 73 -11.98 -7.32 -3.42
N PHE A 74 -12.84 -7.71 -4.36
CA PHE A 74 -13.26 -9.10 -4.54
C PHE A 74 -12.06 -9.97 -4.92
N PHE A 75 -11.31 -9.58 -5.96
CA PHE A 75 -10.12 -10.33 -6.41
C PHE A 75 -9.04 -10.46 -5.33
N VAL A 76 -8.80 -9.40 -4.55
CA VAL A 76 -7.82 -9.44 -3.46
C VAL A 76 -8.32 -10.35 -2.33
N GLY A 77 -9.60 -10.28 -1.98
CA GLY A 77 -10.21 -11.18 -1.02
C GLY A 77 -10.08 -12.65 -1.43
N THR A 78 -10.44 -12.98 -2.67
CA THR A 78 -10.31 -14.35 -3.22
C THR A 78 -8.88 -14.84 -3.17
N TYR A 79 -7.91 -14.01 -3.59
CA TYR A 79 -6.49 -14.38 -3.52
C TYR A 79 -6.05 -14.66 -2.09
N LEU A 80 -6.39 -13.79 -1.13
CA LEU A 80 -5.97 -13.99 0.26
C LEU A 80 -6.62 -15.24 0.85
N GLN A 81 -7.90 -15.54 0.56
CA GLN A 81 -8.54 -16.78 1.02
C GLN A 81 -7.85 -18.04 0.47
N GLN A 82 -7.37 -17.99 -0.78
CA GLN A 82 -6.82 -19.16 -1.46
C GLN A 82 -5.32 -19.34 -1.29
N SER A 83 -4.59 -18.26 -1.01
CA SER A 83 -3.12 -18.22 -1.10
C SER A 83 -2.44 -17.71 0.16
N SER A 84 -3.18 -17.47 1.25
CA SER A 84 -2.62 -17.09 2.54
C SER A 84 -3.32 -17.81 3.69
N ASP A 85 -2.66 -17.87 4.84
CA ASP A 85 -3.21 -18.46 6.07
C ASP A 85 -3.93 -17.43 6.95
N TYR A 86 -4.22 -16.23 6.42
CA TYR A 86 -4.89 -15.19 7.19
C TYR A 86 -6.36 -15.53 7.42
N LYS A 87 -6.83 -15.25 8.64
CA LYS A 87 -8.27 -15.15 8.90
C LYS A 87 -8.78 -13.81 8.37
N LEU A 88 -9.69 -13.87 7.41
CA LEU A 88 -10.19 -12.67 6.74
C LEU A 88 -11.53 -12.20 7.33
N TYR A 89 -11.66 -10.88 7.46
CA TYR A 89 -12.89 -10.20 7.80
C TYR A 89 -13.29 -9.25 6.67
N PHE A 90 -14.52 -9.36 6.18
CA PHE A 90 -15.03 -8.45 5.14
C PHE A 90 -15.89 -7.37 5.77
N VAL A 91 -15.57 -6.10 5.52
CA VAL A 91 -16.28 -4.95 6.10
C VAL A 91 -16.96 -4.15 5.01
N ASN A 92 -18.29 -4.22 4.99
CA ASN A 92 -19.18 -3.49 4.10
C ASN A 92 -20.61 -3.41 4.69
N PRO A 93 -21.16 -2.22 4.98
CA PRO A 93 -22.51 -2.06 5.53
C PRO A 93 -23.64 -2.49 4.59
N ASN A 94 -23.36 -2.65 3.29
CA ASN A 94 -24.35 -2.99 2.27
C ASN A 94 -24.34 -4.49 1.89
N ALA A 95 -23.56 -5.31 2.59
CA ALA A 95 -23.48 -6.75 2.33
C ALA A 95 -23.49 -7.53 3.64
N THR A 96 -24.17 -8.67 3.65
CA THR A 96 -24.21 -9.59 4.80
C THR A 96 -23.24 -10.76 4.63
N GLU A 97 -22.86 -11.06 3.39
CA GLU A 97 -21.95 -12.16 3.04
C GLU A 97 -21.09 -11.75 1.83
N ILE A 98 -19.80 -12.06 1.89
CA ILE A 98 -18.83 -11.85 0.80
C ILE A 98 -17.92 -13.07 0.76
N LEU A 99 -17.78 -13.69 -0.41
CA LEU A 99 -16.91 -14.86 -0.63
C LEU A 99 -17.19 -16.03 0.34
N GLY A 100 -18.47 -16.30 0.64
CA GLY A 100 -18.89 -17.36 1.55
C GLY A 100 -18.69 -17.06 3.03
N GLU A 101 -18.17 -15.87 3.36
CA GLU A 101 -17.87 -15.45 4.73
C GLU A 101 -18.80 -14.32 5.16
N LYS A 102 -19.10 -14.25 6.46
CA LYS A 102 -19.90 -13.18 7.04
C LYS A 102 -19.25 -11.82 6.79
N ALA A 103 -20.03 -10.88 6.27
CA ALA A 103 -19.64 -9.48 6.16
C ALA A 103 -20.18 -8.67 7.35
N TYR A 104 -19.37 -7.72 7.81
CA TYR A 104 -19.65 -6.86 8.96
C TYR A 104 -19.87 -5.42 8.49
N PRO A 105 -20.74 -4.65 9.16
CA PRO A 105 -21.05 -3.30 8.72
C PRO A 105 -19.90 -2.31 8.96
N ASP A 106 -19.10 -2.53 9.99
CA ASP A 106 -18.00 -1.68 10.44
C ASP A 106 -16.91 -2.50 11.16
N LEU A 107 -15.79 -1.85 11.49
CA LEU A 107 -14.68 -2.47 12.22
C LEU A 107 -15.03 -2.79 13.68
N ALA A 108 -15.92 -2.01 14.30
CA ALA A 108 -16.32 -2.21 15.70
C ALA A 108 -17.17 -3.47 15.90
N SER A 109 -17.85 -3.92 14.84
CA SER A 109 -18.67 -5.14 14.82
C SER A 109 -17.85 -6.42 14.67
N LEU A 110 -16.53 -6.33 14.48
CA LEU A 110 -15.66 -7.51 14.34
C LEU A 110 -15.53 -8.29 15.65
N PRO A 111 -15.43 -9.63 15.60
CA PRO A 111 -15.32 -10.45 16.80
C PRO A 111 -13.94 -10.37 17.47
N GLU A 112 -12.93 -9.85 16.78
CA GLU A 112 -11.58 -9.60 17.30
C GLU A 112 -10.95 -8.40 16.59
N VAL A 113 -9.91 -7.83 17.21
CA VAL A 113 -9.14 -6.73 16.62
C VAL A 113 -8.25 -7.28 15.50
N PRO A 114 -8.37 -6.78 14.26
CA PRO A 114 -7.54 -7.25 13.15
C PRO A 114 -6.10 -6.73 13.27
N ASP A 115 -5.13 -7.55 12.85
CA ASP A 115 -3.71 -7.15 12.81
C ASP A 115 -3.46 -6.11 11.70
N ILE A 116 -4.11 -6.30 10.55
CA ILE A 116 -4.03 -5.42 9.39
C ILE A 116 -5.44 -5.04 8.92
N VAL A 117 -5.67 -3.74 8.74
CA VAL A 117 -6.88 -3.20 8.10
C VAL A 117 -6.56 -2.75 6.68
N VAL A 118 -7.00 -3.51 5.69
CA VAL A 118 -6.85 -3.20 4.26
C VAL A 118 -8.00 -2.33 3.77
N VAL A 119 -7.68 -1.20 3.13
CA VAL A 119 -8.67 -0.16 2.80
C VAL A 119 -8.84 0.00 1.28
N PHE A 120 -10.08 -0.16 0.81
CA PHE A 120 -10.53 0.07 -0.57
C PHE A 120 -11.50 1.26 -0.69
N ARG A 121 -11.30 2.28 0.15
CA ARG A 121 -12.04 3.55 0.13
C ARG A 121 -11.24 4.64 -0.57
N ARG A 122 -11.89 5.74 -0.97
CA ARG A 122 -11.20 6.84 -1.67
C ARG A 122 -10.22 7.53 -0.72
N GLY A 123 -9.19 8.19 -1.27
CA GLY A 123 -8.18 8.92 -0.50
C GLY A 123 -8.76 9.96 0.48
N SER A 124 -9.89 10.57 0.11
CA SER A 124 -10.66 11.50 0.95
C SER A 124 -11.23 10.86 2.22
N ASP A 125 -11.49 9.55 2.18
CA ASP A 125 -12.17 8.82 3.26
C ASP A 125 -11.15 8.18 4.22
N ILE A 126 -9.84 8.25 3.90
CA ILE A 126 -8.78 7.63 4.71
C ILE A 126 -8.67 8.23 6.12
N PRO A 127 -8.77 9.56 6.35
CA PRO A 127 -8.74 10.11 7.70
C PRO A 127 -9.80 9.51 8.63
N SER A 128 -11.05 9.37 8.17
CA SER A 128 -12.10 8.75 8.98
C SER A 128 -11.86 7.26 9.20
N VAL A 129 -11.34 6.55 8.20
CA VAL A 129 -10.97 5.13 8.39
C VAL A 129 -9.82 4.98 9.40
N ILE A 130 -8.87 5.92 9.45
CA ILE A 130 -7.83 5.93 10.48
C ILE A 130 -8.44 6.05 11.88
N ASP A 131 -9.42 6.91 12.06
CA ASP A 131 -10.11 7.04 13.35
C ASP A 131 -10.76 5.71 13.76
N ASP A 132 -11.43 5.01 12.83
CA ASP A 132 -12.01 3.69 13.08
C ASP A 132 -10.94 2.64 13.43
N VAL A 133 -9.80 2.65 12.73
CA VAL A 133 -8.67 1.72 12.95
C VAL A 133 -8.06 1.94 14.34
N VAL A 134 -7.88 3.20 14.74
CA VAL A 134 -7.37 3.55 16.07
C VAL A 134 -8.38 3.16 17.14
N ALA A 135 -9.67 3.41 16.92
CA ALA A 135 -10.73 3.09 17.88
C ALA A 135 -10.84 1.58 18.15
N VAL A 136 -10.69 0.73 17.12
CA VAL A 136 -10.69 -0.73 17.30
C VAL A 136 -9.35 -1.26 17.87
N GLY A 137 -8.30 -0.43 17.89
CA GLY A 137 -6.97 -0.78 18.42
C GLY A 137 -6.10 -1.60 17.46
N ALA A 138 -6.42 -1.58 16.16
CA ALA A 138 -5.60 -2.21 15.14
C ALA A 138 -4.30 -1.41 14.94
N LYS A 139 -3.18 -2.11 14.71
CA LYS A 139 -1.85 -1.49 14.64
C LYS A 139 -1.44 -1.06 13.24
N THR A 140 -2.01 -1.69 12.22
CA THR A 140 -1.61 -1.49 10.83
C THR A 140 -2.81 -1.11 9.96
N ILE A 141 -2.68 0.01 9.26
CA ILE A 141 -3.58 0.37 8.15
C ILE A 141 -2.85 0.16 6.84
N TRP A 142 -3.49 -0.54 5.91
CA TRP A 142 -2.97 -0.87 4.59
C TRP A 142 -3.88 -0.31 3.50
N VAL A 143 -3.55 0.88 3.03
CA VAL A 143 -4.28 1.57 1.96
C VAL A 143 -3.85 1.05 0.60
N GLN A 144 -4.82 0.55 -0.16
CA GLN A 144 -4.54 -0.24 -1.36
C GLN A 144 -3.88 0.57 -2.49
N LEU A 145 -3.21 -0.14 -3.40
CA LEU A 145 -2.62 0.41 -4.64
C LEU A 145 -3.60 1.34 -5.38
N GLY A 146 -3.08 2.49 -5.82
CA GLY A 146 -3.82 3.54 -6.51
C GLY A 146 -4.53 4.52 -5.56
N ILE A 147 -4.50 4.29 -4.25
CA ILE A 147 -5.16 5.11 -3.24
C ILE A 147 -4.09 5.72 -2.35
N TRP A 148 -4.12 7.06 -2.21
CA TRP A 148 -3.14 7.77 -1.40
C TRP A 148 -3.69 9.07 -0.80
N ASN A 149 -3.14 9.45 0.35
CA ASN A 149 -3.36 10.71 1.07
C ASN A 149 -2.21 10.88 2.09
N GLN A 150 -1.24 11.75 1.80
CA GLN A 150 -0.04 11.90 2.65
C GLN A 150 -0.35 12.50 4.02
N ASP A 151 -1.30 13.44 4.10
CA ASP A 151 -1.68 14.08 5.37
C ASP A 151 -2.34 13.07 6.29
N ALA A 152 -3.16 12.17 5.72
CA ALA A 152 -3.73 11.04 6.45
C ALA A 152 -2.63 10.07 6.92
N ALA A 153 -1.57 9.86 6.15
CA ALA A 153 -0.48 8.99 6.57
C ALA A 153 0.24 9.54 7.81
N TYR A 154 0.64 10.81 7.80
CA TYR A 154 1.21 11.47 8.98
C TYR A 154 0.25 11.49 10.16
N TYR A 155 -1.05 11.73 9.90
CA TYR A 155 -2.10 11.73 10.91
C TYR A 155 -2.23 10.37 11.63
N GLY A 156 -2.14 9.26 10.87
CA GLY A 156 -2.16 7.90 11.41
C GLY A 156 -0.89 7.54 12.19
N GLU A 157 0.28 7.90 11.65
CA GLU A 157 1.56 7.67 12.33
C GLU A 157 1.67 8.43 13.66
N ALA A 158 1.16 9.66 13.72
CA ALA A 158 1.09 10.44 14.95
C ALA A 158 0.20 9.79 16.04
N ARG A 159 -0.66 8.84 15.65
CA ARG A 159 -1.50 8.02 16.55
C ARG A 159 -0.92 6.63 16.82
N GLY A 160 0.31 6.38 16.37
CA GLY A 160 1.02 5.13 16.58
C GLY A 160 0.66 4.02 15.58
N LEU A 161 -0.05 4.33 14.49
CA LEU A 161 -0.30 3.35 13.45
C LEU A 161 0.93 3.13 12.56
N THR A 162 1.11 1.89 12.14
CA THR A 162 1.92 1.58 10.96
C THR A 162 1.09 1.82 9.72
N VAL A 163 1.47 2.79 8.89
CA VAL A 163 0.75 3.13 7.66
C VAL A 163 1.47 2.52 6.45
N VAL A 164 0.77 1.66 5.72
CA VAL A 164 1.16 1.22 4.37
C VAL A 164 0.19 1.84 3.39
N MET A 165 0.67 2.49 2.33
CA MET A 165 -0.19 3.20 1.38
C MET A 165 0.31 3.04 -0.04
N ASP A 166 -0.63 3.06 -0.99
CA ASP A 166 -0.36 2.85 -2.42
C ASP A 166 0.39 1.53 -2.70
N ARG A 167 0.03 0.46 -1.96
CA ARG A 167 0.62 -0.87 -2.13
C ARG A 167 -0.46 -1.92 -2.19
N CYS A 168 -0.36 -2.84 -3.15
CA CYS A 168 -1.32 -3.93 -3.26
C CYS A 168 -0.96 -5.05 -2.27
N ILE A 169 -1.82 -5.33 -1.28
CA ILE A 169 -1.52 -6.40 -0.30
C ILE A 169 -1.32 -7.77 -0.99
N LYS A 170 -2.11 -8.08 -2.03
CA LYS A 170 -1.92 -9.28 -2.86
C LYS A 170 -0.54 -9.31 -3.51
N VAL A 171 -0.15 -8.22 -4.15
CA VAL A 171 1.14 -8.15 -4.87
C VAL A 171 2.28 -8.25 -3.88
N GLU A 172 2.22 -7.54 -2.75
CA GLU A 172 3.25 -7.62 -1.72
C GLU A 172 3.30 -9.00 -1.06
N HIS A 173 2.17 -9.66 -0.83
CA HIS A 173 2.16 -11.05 -0.37
C HIS A 173 2.80 -12.00 -1.41
N ALA A 174 2.36 -11.92 -2.67
CA ALA A 174 2.86 -12.76 -3.76
C ALA A 174 4.35 -12.50 -4.08
N ARG A 175 4.83 -11.27 -3.90
CA ARG A 175 6.23 -10.85 -4.12
C ARG A 175 7.21 -11.76 -3.40
N PHE A 176 6.85 -12.21 -2.20
CA PHE A 176 7.71 -13.00 -1.32
C PHE A 176 7.48 -14.51 -1.40
N GLY A 177 6.40 -14.96 -2.05
CA GLY A 177 6.09 -16.38 -2.28
C GLY A 177 6.85 -17.01 -3.46
N GLY A 178 7.57 -16.20 -4.25
CA GLY A 178 8.25 -16.65 -5.47
C GLY A 178 7.33 -16.67 -6.70
N GLY A 179 7.93 -16.72 -7.90
CA GLY A 179 7.19 -16.85 -9.17
C GLY A 179 6.56 -15.58 -9.74
N LEU A 180 6.33 -14.52 -8.95
CA LEU A 180 5.74 -13.27 -9.47
C LEU A 180 6.61 -12.60 -10.56
N HIS A 181 7.93 -12.78 -10.49
CA HIS A 181 8.87 -12.34 -11.53
C HIS A 181 8.69 -13.08 -12.86
N LEU A 182 8.22 -14.34 -12.84
CA LEU A 182 7.92 -15.12 -14.06
C LEU A 182 6.71 -14.53 -14.81
N LEU A 183 5.87 -13.78 -14.10
CA LEU A 183 4.75 -13.03 -14.66
C LEU A 183 5.16 -11.60 -15.09
N GLY A 184 6.46 -11.30 -15.14
CA GLY A 184 7.01 -10.03 -15.62
C GLY A 184 7.00 -8.88 -14.61
N PHE A 185 6.64 -9.13 -13.35
CA PHE A 185 6.67 -8.10 -12.31
C PHE A 185 8.08 -7.91 -11.75
N ASP A 186 8.53 -6.67 -11.64
CA ASP A 186 9.72 -6.34 -10.86
C ASP A 186 9.41 -6.52 -9.36
N THR A 187 9.92 -7.61 -8.81
CA THR A 187 9.76 -7.94 -7.40
C THR A 187 10.77 -7.23 -6.50
N GLY A 188 11.75 -6.48 -7.03
CA GLY A 188 12.83 -5.87 -6.25
C GLY A 188 13.54 -6.85 -5.29
N GLN A 189 13.40 -8.16 -5.52
CA GLN A 189 13.99 -9.23 -4.76
C GLN A 189 14.94 -9.99 -5.67
N ILE A 190 16.22 -9.93 -5.35
CA ILE A 190 17.25 -10.74 -5.99
C ILE A 190 17.69 -11.76 -4.94
N SER A 191 17.43 -13.05 -5.20
CA SER A 191 17.85 -14.14 -4.33
C SER A 191 18.40 -15.28 -5.18
N SER A 192 19.60 -15.75 -4.83
CA SER A 192 20.19 -16.99 -5.36
C SER A 192 19.85 -18.21 -4.50
N ARG A 193 19.12 -18.03 -3.40
CA ARG A 193 18.74 -19.12 -2.49
C ARG A 193 17.47 -19.79 -3.02
N ARG A 194 17.50 -21.12 -3.11
CA ARG A 194 16.32 -21.94 -3.40
C ARG A 194 15.27 -21.67 -2.32
N ALA A 195 14.04 -21.36 -2.73
CA ALA A 195 12.93 -21.21 -1.79
C ALA A 195 12.85 -22.48 -0.93
N ALA A 196 12.81 -22.30 0.39
CA ALA A 196 12.54 -23.42 1.29
C ALA A 196 11.12 -23.89 0.99
N VAL A 197 11.01 -24.95 0.19
CA VAL A 197 9.74 -25.66 0.01
C VAL A 197 9.43 -26.29 1.36
N GLY A 198 8.51 -25.68 2.10
CA GLY A 198 8.01 -26.24 3.35
C GLY A 198 7.41 -27.62 3.09
N ARG A 199 7.70 -28.56 3.99
CA ARG A 199 7.08 -29.89 4.06
C ARG A 199 5.62 -29.80 4.46
#